data_AF-A0A0C5W9G5-F1
#
_entry.id   AF-A0A0C5W9G5-F1
#
_cell.length_a   1.000
_cell.length_b   1.000
_cell.length_c   1.000
_cell.angle_alpha   90.00
_cell.angle_beta   90.00
_cell.angle_gamma   90.00
#
_symmetry.space_group_name_H-M   'P 1'
#
loop_
_entity.id
_entity.type
_entity.pdbx_description
1 polymer ?
#
loop_
_entity_poly.entity_id
_entity_poly.type
_entity_poly.pdbx_seq_one_letter_code
_entity_poly.pdbx_strand_id
1 'polypeptide(L)'
;MLKSKQLKYDKAYLRIAEEWGKLSYCKRRQVGALIVKDRMIISDGYNGTPSGFENFCEDDEGYTKWYVLHAEANAILKVAASTQSCQGATLYITMSPCKECSKLIHQAGIVKVVYKQAYKDDSGLKFLKKAGIELQHIEEIEA
;
A
#
# COMPACT_ATOMS: atom_id res chain seq x y z
N MET A 1 -1.84 16.36 21.75
CA MET A 1 -1.60 15.09 22.49
C MET A 1 -2.09 13.85 21.73
N LEU A 2 -3.33 13.79 21.23
CA LEU A 2 -3.81 12.64 20.43
C LEU A 2 -3.23 12.59 19.00
N LYS A 3 -3.18 13.73 18.30
CA LYS A 3 -2.60 13.82 16.94
C LYS A 3 -1.12 13.45 16.89
N SER A 4 -0.34 13.85 17.91
CA SER A 4 1.08 13.50 18.00
C SER A 4 1.30 12.01 18.28
N LYS A 5 0.42 11.38 19.08
CA LYS A 5 0.44 9.94 19.31
C LYS A 5 0.11 9.16 18.03
N GLN A 6 -0.93 9.57 17.30
CA GLN A 6 -1.29 8.95 16.02
C GLN A 6 -0.17 9.07 14.99
N LEU A 7 0.42 10.25 14.85
CA LEU A 7 1.54 10.49 13.93
C LEU A 7 2.75 9.56 14.23
N LYS A 8 3.04 9.31 15.52
CA LYS A 8 4.10 8.37 15.92
C LYS A 8 3.81 6.94 15.42
N TYR A 9 2.57 6.48 15.52
CA TYR A 9 2.18 5.17 15.00
C TYR A 9 2.18 5.16 13.47
N ASP A 10 1.69 6.21 12.83
CA ASP A 10 1.66 6.30 11.37
C ASP A 10 3.08 6.20 10.78
N LYS A 11 4.05 6.93 11.36
CA LYS A 11 5.47 6.80 11.00
C LYS A 11 5.99 5.39 11.24
N ALA A 12 5.63 4.75 12.35
CA ALA A 12 6.07 3.38 12.65
C ALA A 12 5.52 2.36 11.64
N TYR A 13 4.24 2.43 11.29
CA TYR A 13 3.64 1.54 10.28
C TYR A 13 4.23 1.79 8.89
N LEU A 14 4.48 3.05 8.50
CA LEU A 14 5.19 3.33 7.24
C LEU A 14 6.60 2.75 7.22
N ARG A 15 7.35 2.77 8.33
CA ARG A 15 8.67 2.11 8.41
C ARG A 15 8.56 0.60 8.20
N ILE A 16 7.58 -0.05 8.81
CA ILE A 16 7.35 -1.49 8.61
C ILE A 16 6.95 -1.76 7.15
N ALA A 17 6.10 -0.91 6.54
CA ALA A 17 5.75 -1.02 5.13
C ALA A 17 6.99 -0.86 4.23
N GLU A 18 7.93 0.02 4.57
CA GLU A 18 9.21 0.15 3.87
C GLU A 18 10.09 -1.09 3.99
N GLU A 19 10.19 -1.70 5.18
CA GLU A 19 10.88 -2.98 5.36
C GLU A 19 10.26 -4.10 4.52
N TRP A 20 8.93 -4.15 4.42
CA TRP A 20 8.25 -5.10 3.53
C TRP A 20 8.46 -4.83 2.05
N GLY A 21 8.56 -3.57 1.65
CA GLY A 21 8.88 -3.20 0.28
C GLY A 21 10.23 -3.78 -0.18
N LYS A 22 11.21 -3.94 0.72
CA LYS A 22 12.54 -4.51 0.41
C LYS A 22 12.47 -5.98 -0.02
N LEU A 23 11.39 -6.69 0.26
CA LEU A 23 11.16 -8.07 -0.19
C LEU A 23 10.73 -8.14 -1.67
N SER A 24 10.40 -7.02 -2.29
CA SER A 24 10.05 -6.97 -3.71
C SER A 24 11.25 -7.30 -4.60
N TYR A 25 11.02 -8.22 -5.54
CA TYR A 25 11.97 -8.56 -6.59
C TYR A 25 11.97 -7.58 -7.77
N CYS A 26 11.07 -6.59 -7.78
CA CYS A 26 10.98 -5.64 -8.87
C CYS A 26 12.14 -4.64 -8.82
N LYS A 27 12.89 -4.52 -9.91
CA LYS A 27 14.07 -3.62 -9.97
C LYS A 27 13.67 -2.16 -10.08
N ARG A 28 12.56 -1.86 -10.76
CA ARG A 28 12.16 -0.47 -11.03
C ARG A 28 11.73 0.28 -9.78
N ARG A 29 10.90 -0.36 -8.96
CA ARG A 29 10.31 0.21 -7.75
C ARG A 29 10.02 -0.89 -6.75
N GLN A 30 10.41 -0.67 -5.51
CA GLN A 30 10.09 -1.53 -4.37
C GLN A 30 9.02 -0.84 -3.53
N VAL A 31 7.79 -1.34 -3.62
CA VAL A 31 6.61 -0.79 -2.96
C VAL A 31 6.14 -1.77 -1.91
N GLY A 32 5.90 -1.27 -0.70
CA GLY A 32 5.36 -2.06 0.40
C GLY A 32 4.10 -1.41 0.96
N ALA A 33 3.18 -2.25 1.43
CA ALA A 33 1.88 -1.88 1.94
C ALA A 33 1.55 -2.67 3.20
N LEU A 34 0.86 -2.03 4.14
CA LEU A 34 0.29 -2.63 5.35
C LEU A 34 -1.16 -2.19 5.53
N ILE A 35 -2.01 -3.11 5.93
CA ILE A 35 -3.39 -2.80 6.32
C ILE A 35 -3.49 -2.97 7.83
N VAL A 36 -3.92 -1.92 8.50
CA VAL A 36 -4.04 -1.85 9.97
C VAL A 36 -5.49 -1.58 10.34
N LYS A 37 -6.00 -2.37 11.28
CA LYS A 37 -7.33 -2.20 11.86
C LYS A 37 -7.24 -2.36 13.37
N ASP A 38 -7.87 -1.45 14.12
CA ASP A 38 -7.86 -1.47 15.59
C ASP A 38 -6.45 -1.57 16.20
N ARG A 39 -5.47 -0.91 15.56
CA ARG A 39 -4.02 -0.92 15.89
C ARG A 39 -3.31 -2.27 15.65
N MET A 40 -3.99 -3.25 15.09
CA MET A 40 -3.42 -4.52 14.67
C MET A 40 -3.08 -4.50 13.19
N ILE A 41 -1.89 -4.96 12.83
CA ILE A 41 -1.55 -5.24 11.42
C ILE A 41 -2.33 -6.49 11.03
N ILE A 42 -3.29 -6.34 10.11
CA ILE A 42 -4.14 -7.45 9.64
C ILE A 42 -3.67 -8.01 8.30
N SER A 43 -2.84 -7.25 7.57
CA SER A 43 -2.27 -7.69 6.31
C SER A 43 -1.05 -6.87 5.91
N ASP A 44 -0.29 -7.47 5.02
CA ASP A 44 0.91 -6.96 4.40
C ASP A 44 0.94 -7.32 2.91
N GLY A 45 1.64 -6.49 2.14
CA GLY A 45 1.92 -6.76 0.74
C GLY A 45 3.12 -5.98 0.25
N TYR A 46 3.77 -6.51 -0.78
CA TYR A 46 4.76 -5.82 -1.59
C TYR A 46 4.49 -6.14 -3.06
N ASN A 47 5.00 -5.33 -3.98
CA ASN A 47 4.80 -5.58 -5.42
C ASN A 47 5.66 -6.76 -5.89
N GLY A 48 5.06 -7.65 -6.68
CA GLY A 48 5.68 -8.88 -7.13
C GLY A 48 4.82 -9.66 -8.11
N THR A 49 5.38 -10.69 -8.71
CA THR A 49 4.66 -11.64 -9.57
C THR A 49 3.69 -12.49 -8.74
N PRO A 50 2.65 -13.06 -9.37
CA PRO A 50 1.70 -13.93 -8.69
C PRO A 50 2.39 -15.15 -8.05
N SER A 51 1.80 -15.68 -6.97
CA SER A 51 2.34 -16.88 -6.32
C SER A 51 2.46 -18.05 -7.30
N GLY A 52 3.63 -18.70 -7.32
CA GLY A 52 3.94 -19.80 -8.23
C GLY A 52 4.56 -19.38 -9.57
N PHE A 53 4.71 -18.08 -9.83
CA PHE A 53 5.43 -17.55 -10.98
C PHE A 53 6.90 -17.28 -10.65
N GLU A 54 7.67 -16.91 -11.66
CA GLU A 54 9.03 -16.44 -11.54
C GLU A 54 9.16 -15.19 -10.66
N ASN A 55 10.28 -15.04 -9.95
CA ASN A 55 10.53 -13.88 -9.09
C ASN A 55 11.22 -12.71 -9.82
N PHE A 56 10.89 -12.46 -11.10
CA PHE A 56 11.39 -11.27 -11.80
C PHE A 56 10.24 -10.51 -12.47
N CYS A 57 10.12 -9.23 -12.11
CA CYS A 57 8.97 -8.40 -12.46
C CYS A 57 9.08 -7.77 -13.86
N GLU A 58 10.30 -7.60 -14.36
CA GLU A 58 10.55 -6.96 -15.66
C GLU A 58 10.71 -7.99 -16.78
N ASP A 59 10.31 -7.64 -18.00
CA ASP A 59 10.62 -8.40 -19.21
C ASP A 59 12.03 -8.08 -19.75
N ASP A 60 12.40 -8.68 -20.88
CA ASP A 60 13.72 -8.49 -21.51
C ASP A 60 13.96 -7.05 -21.98
N GLU A 61 12.90 -6.27 -22.18
CA GLU A 61 12.96 -4.84 -22.53
C GLU A 61 12.99 -3.92 -21.29
N GLY A 62 12.87 -4.48 -20.08
CA GLY A 62 12.87 -3.74 -18.82
C GLY A 62 11.52 -3.12 -18.45
N TYR A 63 10.42 -3.50 -19.11
CA TYR A 63 9.06 -3.12 -18.73
C TYR A 63 8.50 -4.07 -17.67
N THR A 64 7.71 -3.52 -16.75
CA THR A 64 7.02 -4.34 -15.75
C THR A 64 5.98 -5.20 -16.44
N LYS A 65 6.07 -6.52 -16.26
CA LYS A 65 5.11 -7.50 -16.78
C LYS A 65 3.70 -7.17 -16.31
N TRP A 66 2.72 -7.30 -17.20
CA TRP A 66 1.33 -6.90 -16.96
C TRP A 66 0.65 -7.63 -15.79
N TYR A 67 1.13 -8.83 -15.45
CA TYR A 67 0.61 -9.65 -14.36
C TYR A 67 1.28 -9.41 -13.00
N VAL A 68 2.26 -8.50 -12.92
CA VAL A 68 2.84 -8.08 -11.64
C VAL A 68 1.77 -7.38 -10.82
N LEU A 69 1.53 -7.88 -9.61
CA LEU A 69 0.58 -7.30 -8.68
C LEU A 69 1.27 -6.19 -7.88
N HIS A 70 0.53 -5.11 -7.67
CA HIS A 70 0.96 -4.00 -6.82
C HIS A 70 0.84 -4.37 -5.34
N ALA A 71 1.57 -3.65 -4.49
CA ALA A 71 1.59 -3.90 -3.05
C ALA A 71 0.19 -3.78 -2.42
N GLU A 72 -0.62 -2.81 -2.86
CA GLU A 72 -2.00 -2.59 -2.43
C GLU A 72 -2.88 -3.79 -2.75
N ALA A 73 -2.78 -4.28 -3.98
CA ALA A 73 -3.58 -5.41 -4.45
C ALA A 73 -3.21 -6.67 -3.67
N ASN A 74 -1.90 -6.94 -3.49
CA ASN A 74 -1.44 -8.07 -2.69
C ASN A 74 -1.91 -7.99 -1.24
N ALA A 75 -1.83 -6.81 -0.61
CA ALA A 75 -2.30 -6.63 0.77
C ALA A 75 -3.82 -6.85 0.90
N ILE A 76 -4.63 -6.35 -0.05
CA ILE A 76 -6.10 -6.55 -0.06
C ILE A 76 -6.45 -8.03 -0.32
N LEU A 77 -5.79 -8.67 -1.30
CA LEU A 77 -6.02 -10.08 -1.62
C LEU A 77 -5.67 -10.99 -0.44
N LYS A 78 -4.60 -10.68 0.30
CA LYS A 78 -4.22 -11.41 1.51
C LYS A 78 -5.28 -11.28 2.62
N VAL A 79 -5.95 -10.12 2.75
CA VAL A 79 -7.12 -9.99 3.63
C VAL A 79 -8.28 -10.86 3.13
N ALA A 80 -8.56 -10.82 1.83
CA ALA A 80 -9.66 -11.61 1.24
C ALA A 80 -9.47 -13.14 1.41
N ALA A 81 -8.23 -13.61 1.47
CA ALA A 81 -7.88 -15.00 1.75
C ALA A 81 -7.88 -15.35 3.26
N SER A 82 -8.21 -14.39 4.13
CA SER A 82 -8.19 -14.53 5.60
C SER A 82 -9.59 -14.38 6.21
N THR A 83 -9.67 -14.46 7.54
CA THR A 83 -10.91 -14.18 8.30
C THR A 83 -11.07 -12.69 8.68
N GLN A 84 -10.15 -11.82 8.25
CA GLN A 84 -10.17 -10.39 8.55
C GLN A 84 -10.98 -9.59 7.52
N SER A 85 -11.24 -8.32 7.80
CA SER A 85 -11.93 -7.41 6.89
C SER A 85 -11.23 -6.06 6.80
N CYS A 86 -11.07 -5.57 5.57
CA CYS A 86 -10.58 -4.22 5.27
C CYS A 86 -11.55 -3.11 5.69
N GLN A 87 -12.81 -3.43 5.99
CA GLN A 87 -13.82 -2.44 6.35
C GLN A 87 -13.40 -1.64 7.59
N GLY A 88 -13.30 -0.32 7.44
CA GLY A 88 -12.86 0.60 8.49
C GLY A 88 -11.34 0.61 8.74
N ALA A 89 -10.55 -0.07 7.92
CA ALA A 89 -9.10 -0.14 8.09
C ALA A 89 -8.36 1.09 7.54
N THR A 90 -7.09 1.22 7.93
CA THR A 90 -6.13 2.18 7.37
C THR A 90 -5.09 1.44 6.54
N LEU A 91 -4.84 1.92 5.32
CA LEU A 91 -3.74 1.45 4.47
C LEU A 91 -2.52 2.35 4.64
N TYR A 92 -1.38 1.76 4.95
CA TYR A 92 -0.07 2.42 4.95
C TYR A 92 0.72 1.93 3.74
N ILE A 93 1.21 2.82 2.89
CA ILE A 93 1.92 2.44 1.66
C ILE A 93 3.15 3.32 1.42
N THR A 94 4.24 2.76 0.91
CA THR A 94 5.47 3.52 0.65
C THR A 94 5.34 4.51 -0.52
N MET A 95 4.41 4.27 -1.44
CA MET A 95 4.17 5.10 -2.63
C MET A 95 2.67 5.30 -2.85
N SER A 96 2.24 6.48 -3.31
CA SER A 96 0.82 6.75 -3.53
C SER A 96 0.20 5.77 -4.54
N PRO A 97 -1.05 5.32 -4.32
CA PRO A 97 -1.65 4.27 -5.12
C PRO A 97 -2.00 4.72 -6.54
N CYS A 98 -1.93 3.80 -7.49
CA CYS A 98 -2.36 4.04 -8.87
C CYS A 98 -3.90 4.09 -8.99
N LYS A 99 -4.42 4.45 -10.17
CA LYS A 99 -5.87 4.49 -10.46
C LYS A 99 -6.57 3.17 -10.17
N GLU A 100 -5.97 2.06 -10.60
CA GLU A 100 -6.55 0.73 -10.47
C GLU A 100 -6.63 0.30 -9.00
N CYS A 101 -5.52 0.41 -8.27
CA CYS A 101 -5.48 0.13 -6.84
C CYS A 101 -6.40 1.07 -6.04
N SER A 102 -6.53 2.33 -6.44
CA SER A 102 -7.42 3.29 -5.76
C SER A 102 -8.89 2.87 -5.79
N LYS A 103 -9.36 2.28 -6.90
CA LYS A 103 -10.71 1.69 -6.97
C LYS A 103 -10.87 0.53 -5.99
N LEU A 104 -9.86 -0.34 -5.90
CA LEU A 104 -9.87 -1.49 -4.99
C LEU A 104 -9.84 -1.06 -3.53
N ILE A 105 -9.03 -0.05 -3.18
CA ILE A 105 -8.94 0.51 -1.83
C ILE A 105 -10.30 1.00 -1.35
N HIS A 106 -10.97 1.80 -2.19
CA HIS A 106 -12.31 2.29 -1.87
C HIS A 106 -13.32 1.14 -1.71
N GLN A 107 -13.36 0.21 -2.67
CA GLN A 107 -14.31 -0.89 -2.64
C GLN A 107 -14.07 -1.88 -1.49
N ALA A 108 -12.83 -2.00 -1.02
CA ALA A 108 -12.46 -2.83 0.14
C ALA A 108 -12.92 -2.23 1.48
N GLY A 109 -13.44 -1.00 1.49
CA GLY A 109 -13.92 -0.34 2.71
C GLY A 109 -12.82 0.25 3.59
N ILE A 110 -11.61 0.42 3.06
CA ILE A 110 -10.54 1.20 3.70
C ILE A 110 -11.02 2.65 3.80
N VAL A 111 -10.79 3.31 4.94
CA VAL A 111 -11.28 4.68 5.19
C VAL A 111 -10.16 5.73 5.24
N LYS A 112 -8.92 5.28 5.37
CA LYS A 112 -7.73 6.13 5.44
C LYS A 112 -6.56 5.52 4.67
N VAL A 113 -5.84 6.34 3.92
CA VAL A 113 -4.59 5.98 3.25
C VAL A 113 -3.49 6.93 3.71
N VAL A 114 -2.42 6.35 4.25
CA VAL A 114 -1.20 7.07 4.64
C VAL A 114 -0.08 6.63 3.71
N TYR A 115 0.58 7.59 3.06
CA TYR A 115 1.63 7.29 2.09
C TYR A 115 2.90 8.10 2.30
N LYS A 116 4.06 7.54 1.93
CA LYS A 116 5.37 8.20 2.05
C LYS A 116 5.75 9.04 0.83
N GLN A 117 5.70 8.44 -0.36
CA GLN A 117 6.12 9.10 -1.60
C GLN A 117 4.93 9.36 -2.51
N ALA A 118 4.81 10.59 -3.04
CA ALA A 118 3.83 10.89 -4.08
C ALA A 118 4.33 10.40 -5.45
N TYR A 119 3.55 9.57 -6.12
CA TYR A 119 3.77 9.18 -7.51
C TYR A 119 3.40 10.32 -8.45
N LYS A 120 4.00 10.35 -9.65
CA LYS A 120 3.80 11.43 -10.63
C LYS A 120 2.34 11.61 -11.03
N ASP A 121 1.59 10.51 -11.11
CA ASP A 121 0.16 10.53 -11.40
C ASP A 121 -0.66 10.59 -10.09
N ASP A 122 -1.32 11.72 -9.86
CA ASP A 122 -2.12 12.01 -8.66
C ASP A 122 -3.61 11.65 -8.82
N SER A 123 -4.00 11.11 -9.97
CA SER A 123 -5.39 10.77 -10.26
C SER A 123 -6.00 9.74 -9.30
N GLY A 124 -5.22 8.76 -8.84
CA GLY A 124 -5.63 7.80 -7.81
C GLY A 124 -5.96 8.50 -6.49
N LEU A 125 -5.09 9.42 -6.05
CA LEU A 125 -5.32 10.24 -4.86
C LEU A 125 -6.54 11.14 -5.02
N LYS A 126 -6.73 11.77 -6.18
CA LYS A 126 -7.92 12.59 -6.48
C LYS A 126 -9.21 11.77 -6.40
N PHE A 127 -9.20 10.54 -6.93
CA PHE A 127 -10.32 9.61 -6.82
C PHE A 127 -10.63 9.26 -5.36
N LEU A 128 -9.62 8.86 -4.57
CA LEU A 128 -9.80 8.51 -3.16
C LEU A 128 -10.34 9.69 -2.34
N LYS A 129 -9.81 10.89 -2.58
CA LYS A 129 -10.29 12.12 -1.94
C LYS A 129 -11.76 12.40 -2.28
N LYS A 130 -12.16 12.22 -3.54
CA LYS A 130 -13.56 12.36 -3.98
C LYS A 130 -14.46 11.30 -3.34
N ALA A 131 -13.95 10.10 -3.10
CA ALA A 131 -14.65 9.00 -2.46
C ALA A 131 -14.74 9.12 -0.92
N GLY A 132 -14.25 10.23 -0.33
CA GLY A 132 -14.32 10.48 1.11
C GLY A 132 -13.25 9.78 1.94
N ILE A 133 -12.20 9.26 1.30
CA ILE A 133 -11.07 8.61 1.99
C ILE A 133 -10.13 9.66 2.57
N GLU A 134 -9.76 9.50 3.85
CA GLU A 134 -8.75 10.35 4.48
C GLU A 134 -7.37 10.06 3.89
N LEU A 135 -6.71 11.08 3.35
CA LEU A 135 -5.37 10.97 2.77
C LEU A 135 -4.36 11.72 3.66
N GLN A 136 -3.26 11.04 4.00
CA GLN A 136 -2.18 11.65 4.77
C GLN A 136 -0.83 11.32 4.12
N HIS A 137 -0.09 12.37 3.77
CA HIS A 137 1.26 12.26 3.22
C HIS A 137 2.28 12.49 4.32
N ILE A 138 3.22 11.57 4.50
CA ILE A 138 4.31 11.66 5.50
C ILE A 138 5.64 11.30 4.82
N GLU A 139 6.39 12.31 4.40
CA GLU A 139 7.69 12.09 3.74
C GLU A 139 8.76 11.62 4.72
N GLU A 140 8.85 12.27 5.88
CA GLU A 140 9.87 12.00 6.91
C GLU A 140 9.35 11.03 7.97
N ILE A 141 9.77 9.77 7.86
CA ILE A 141 9.39 8.71 8.81
C ILE A 141 10.51 8.35 9.80
N GLU A 142 11.66 9.00 9.69
CA GLU A 142 12.76 8.91 10.63
C GLU A 142 12.45 9.68 11.93
N ALA A 143 13.18 9.35 12.99
CA ALA A 143 12.98 9.85 14.35
C ALA A 143 13.77 11.14 14.60
#